data_AF-A0A2N3CKR4-F1
#
_entry.id   AF-A0A2N3CKR4-F1
#
_cell.length_a   1.000
_cell.length_b   1.000
_cell.length_c   1.000
_cell.angle_alpha   90.00
_cell.angle_beta   90.00
_cell.angle_gamma   90.00
#
_symmetry.space_group_name_H-M   'P 1'
#
loop_
_entity.id
_entity.type
_entity.pdbx_description
1 polymer ?
#
loop_
_entity_poly.entity_id
_entity_poly.type
_entity_poly.pdbx_seq_one_letter_code
_entity_poly.pdbx_strand_id
1 'polypeptide(L)'
;MNSLPNEGQAQHQNARAGKRDGGEALPGRLRRRLHLALERHLPEQRLFLHNDDGTRFVRLKSSTQAMILLCGAGFVVWSTFATAMALIGTLGTVSHDTQLSQERGQYDERLNKLAAERDRLAGDLRHAQDRFEVALRQISAQQTLLLKSEDRRREQEAGLMAVRGALATAVRARDAAQRRGEALLAESATGEAPARDDELRRTLDFMSLALADTAGERDGLGESTAALKARIAELELAARLDRERSERIFKRLEEAVSVSIEPLEKVLRNVGIPADKIISDVRRGYTGAGGPFNPVATSTKGAPSDPVTERFNGLMRELDRINLYRMALDRVPLAVPVQGNFRFTSGFGGRNHPVLGGRDFHEGLDMAGPSGAPVHATAEGTVIFAGWQGAYGRLVKIRHADGLETRYAHLRRIHVEAGQKVSRGDRIGDMGSSGRSTGTHLHYEVRRNGKALNPMTYIKAARDVF
;
A
#
# COMPACT_ATOMS: atom_id res chain seq x y z
N MET A 1 23.21 7.38 -74.53
CA MET A 1 21.87 6.75 -74.44
C MET A 1 21.39 6.94 -73.02
N ASN A 2 20.39 7.70 -72.63
CA ASN A 2 19.49 8.71 -73.22
C ASN A 2 19.11 9.57 -71.99
N SER A 3 19.39 10.88 -71.97
CA SER A 3 18.46 11.95 -72.36
C SER A 3 17.38 12.25 -71.30
N LEU A 4 17.60 13.37 -70.59
CA LEU A 4 16.62 14.28 -69.96
C LEU A 4 15.59 14.81 -71.01
N PRO A 5 14.66 15.78 -70.74
CA PRO A 5 14.04 16.32 -69.50
C PRO A 5 12.50 16.53 -69.64
N ASN A 6 11.83 17.09 -68.62
CA ASN A 6 10.73 18.06 -68.79
C ASN A 6 10.50 18.77 -67.44
N GLU A 7 10.87 20.03 -67.22
CA GLU A 7 10.22 21.28 -67.65
C GLU A 7 8.70 21.31 -67.47
N GLY A 8 8.26 22.22 -66.59
CA GLY A 8 6.88 22.54 -66.28
C GLY A 8 6.80 23.93 -65.64
N GLN A 9 7.04 24.94 -66.47
CA GLN A 9 6.81 26.35 -66.16
C GLN A 9 5.32 26.60 -65.86
N ALA A 10 5.03 27.39 -64.81
CA ALA A 10 3.76 28.08 -64.69
C ALA A 10 4.02 29.53 -64.28
N GLN A 11 4.17 30.36 -65.31
CA GLN A 11 4.02 31.80 -65.26
C GLN A 11 2.56 32.15 -64.91
N HIS A 12 2.34 32.98 -63.90
CA HIS A 12 1.19 33.88 -63.86
C HIS A 12 1.66 35.20 -63.23
N GLN A 13 2.08 36.13 -64.09
CA GLN A 13 1.27 37.25 -64.53
C GLN A 13 1.23 38.37 -63.47
N ASN A 14 2.20 39.25 -63.65
CA ASN A 14 2.30 40.59 -63.14
C ASN A 14 1.09 41.39 -63.64
N ALA A 15 0.00 41.40 -62.85
CA ALA A 15 -1.18 42.21 -63.13
C ALA A 15 -0.86 43.67 -62.81
N ARG A 16 -0.58 44.45 -63.86
CA ARG A 16 -0.68 45.90 -63.90
C ARG A 16 -2.01 46.34 -63.26
N ALA A 17 -1.96 46.71 -61.99
CA ALA A 17 -3.06 47.43 -61.35
C ALA A 17 -3.03 48.87 -61.90
N GLY A 18 -4.02 49.14 -62.75
CA GLY A 18 -4.22 50.43 -63.39
C GLY A 18 -4.25 51.57 -62.38
N LYS A 19 -3.47 52.60 -62.69
CA LYS A 19 -3.59 53.95 -62.18
C LYS A 19 -5.03 54.44 -62.45
N ARG A 20 -5.93 54.20 -61.50
CA ARG A 20 -7.23 54.89 -61.44
C ARG A 20 -6.99 56.18 -60.67
N ASP A 21 -6.77 57.26 -61.40
CA ASP A 21 -7.03 58.62 -60.93
C ASP A 21 -8.48 58.67 -60.47
N GLY A 22 -8.67 58.67 -59.15
CA GLY A 22 -9.98 58.63 -58.51
C GLY A 22 -9.95 59.15 -57.08
N GLY A 23 -8.96 59.98 -56.74
CA GLY A 23 -9.02 60.81 -55.55
C GLY A 23 -9.78 62.07 -55.90
N GLU A 24 -11.10 62.05 -55.70
CA GLU A 24 -11.93 63.25 -55.72
C GLU A 24 -11.22 64.35 -54.94
N ALA A 25 -10.70 65.35 -55.66
CA ALA A 25 -10.16 66.54 -55.05
C ALA A 25 -11.28 67.14 -54.20
N LEU A 26 -11.11 67.09 -52.88
CA LEU A 26 -12.01 67.71 -51.91
C LEU A 26 -12.50 69.04 -52.49
N PRO A 27 -13.82 69.24 -52.69
CA PRO A 27 -14.34 70.40 -53.39
C PRO A 27 -13.74 71.64 -52.74
N GLY A 28 -13.31 72.65 -53.51
CA GLY A 28 -12.53 73.79 -52.99
C GLY A 28 -13.15 74.48 -51.75
N ARG A 29 -14.46 74.30 -51.53
CA ARG A 29 -15.19 74.68 -50.32
C ARG A 29 -14.78 73.89 -49.06
N LEU A 30 -14.56 72.58 -49.15
CA LEU A 30 -14.08 71.74 -48.04
C LEU A 30 -12.63 72.04 -47.69
N ARG A 31 -11.75 72.22 -48.69
CA ARG A 31 -10.36 72.65 -48.45
C ARG A 31 -10.29 73.99 -47.74
N ARG A 32 -11.15 74.95 -48.13
CA ARG A 32 -11.22 76.26 -47.48
C ARG A 32 -11.80 76.17 -46.06
N ARG A 33 -12.81 75.33 -45.82
CA ARG A 33 -13.36 75.08 -44.47
C ARG A 33 -12.37 74.37 -43.55
N LEU A 34 -11.66 73.36 -44.04
CA LEU A 34 -10.57 72.68 -43.31
C LEU A 34 -9.45 73.66 -43.00
N HIS A 35 -9.06 74.52 -43.94
CA HIS A 35 -8.04 75.52 -43.73
C HIS A 35 -8.45 76.53 -42.64
N LEU A 36 -9.68 77.05 -42.69
CA LEU A 36 -10.22 77.98 -41.68
C LEU A 36 -10.41 77.32 -40.30
N ALA A 37 -10.79 76.05 -40.25
CA ALA A 37 -10.94 75.30 -39.01
C ALA A 37 -9.58 74.98 -38.36
N LEU A 38 -8.57 74.64 -39.16
CA LEU A 38 -7.20 74.44 -38.71
C LEU A 38 -6.56 75.74 -38.24
N GLU A 39 -6.77 76.87 -38.94
CA GLU A 39 -6.20 78.17 -38.58
C GLU A 39 -6.66 78.65 -37.20
N ARG A 40 -7.84 78.19 -36.75
CA ARG A 40 -8.38 78.48 -35.41
C ARG A 40 -7.62 77.79 -34.26
N HIS A 41 -6.98 76.65 -34.53
CA HIS A 41 -6.25 75.86 -33.52
C HIS A 41 -4.73 75.82 -33.76
N LEU A 42 -4.29 76.02 -35.01
CA LEU A 42 -2.91 76.03 -35.48
C LEU A 42 -2.69 77.29 -36.32
N PRO A 43 -2.52 78.47 -35.68
CA PRO A 43 -2.25 79.71 -36.40
C PRO A 43 -0.89 79.63 -37.10
N GLU A 44 -0.72 80.38 -38.19
CA GLU A 44 0.55 80.40 -38.92
C GLU A 44 1.69 80.87 -38.01
N GLN A 45 2.71 80.01 -37.85
CA GLN A 45 3.89 80.35 -37.06
C GLN A 45 5.05 80.68 -37.99
N ARG A 46 5.76 81.76 -37.65
CA ARG A 46 7.00 82.16 -38.32
C ARG A 46 8.16 81.68 -37.46
N LEU A 47 8.86 80.66 -37.94
CA LEU A 47 10.08 80.20 -37.30
C LEU A 47 11.23 81.08 -37.80
N PHE A 48 11.83 81.84 -36.89
CA PHE A 48 13.03 82.63 -37.18
C PHE A 48 14.24 81.78 -36.82
N LEU A 49 15.01 81.40 -37.83
CA LEU A 49 16.29 80.71 -37.63
C LEU A 49 17.38 81.76 -37.73
N HIS A 50 18.03 82.02 -36.61
CA HIS A 50 19.18 82.93 -36.54
C HIS A 50 20.45 82.10 -36.72
N ASN A 51 21.29 82.50 -37.67
CA ASN A 51 22.65 81.99 -37.81
C ASN A 51 23.59 83.20 -37.97
N ASP A 52 24.88 83.04 -37.67
CA ASP A 52 25.83 84.15 -37.49
C ASP A 52 25.96 85.10 -38.72
N ASP A 53 25.56 84.66 -39.92
CA ASP A 53 25.56 85.46 -41.16
C ASP A 53 24.17 85.95 -41.64
N GLY A 54 23.13 85.86 -40.80
CA GLY A 54 21.83 86.51 -41.05
C GLY A 54 20.59 85.71 -40.64
N THR A 55 19.45 86.39 -40.57
CA THR A 55 18.15 85.79 -40.22
C THR A 55 17.38 85.32 -41.46
N ARG A 56 17.06 84.03 -41.50
CA ARG A 56 16.10 83.46 -42.47
C ARG A 56 14.81 83.10 -41.75
N PHE A 57 13.66 83.47 -42.33
CA PHE A 57 12.36 83.10 -41.79
C PHE A 57 11.70 82.04 -42.67
N VAL A 58 11.14 81.00 -42.03
CA VAL A 58 10.33 79.98 -42.70
C VAL A 58 8.89 80.14 -42.21
N ARG A 59 7.95 80.29 -43.16
CA ARG A 59 6.52 80.34 -42.85
C ARG A 59 5.96 78.93 -42.83
N LEU A 60 5.54 78.47 -41.65
CA LEU A 60 4.85 77.20 -41.50
C LEU A 60 3.35 77.43 -41.67
N LYS A 61 2.81 77.04 -42.84
CA LYS A 61 1.37 77.04 -43.09
C LYS A 61 0.69 76.04 -42.16
N SER A 62 -0.54 76.33 -41.75
CA SER A 62 -1.32 75.49 -40.82
C SER A 62 -1.49 74.04 -41.31
N SER A 63 -1.58 73.81 -42.62
CA SER A 63 -1.60 72.48 -43.21
C SER A 63 -0.30 71.69 -43.01
N THR A 64 0.86 72.38 -43.04
CA THR A 64 2.17 71.75 -42.86
C THR A 64 2.40 71.36 -41.40
N GLN A 65 1.97 72.21 -40.46
CA GLN A 65 2.01 71.90 -39.03
C GLN A 65 1.14 70.69 -38.67
N ALA A 66 -0.07 70.60 -39.22
CA ALA A 66 -0.96 69.46 -38.98
C ALA A 66 -0.40 68.15 -39.54
N MET A 67 0.23 68.18 -40.72
CA MET A 67 0.94 67.03 -41.28
C MET A 67 2.08 66.55 -40.37
N ILE A 68 2.91 67.48 -39.86
CA ILE A 68 4.02 67.15 -38.97
C ILE A 68 3.50 66.50 -37.68
N LEU A 69 2.42 67.03 -37.09
CA LEU A 69 1.80 66.46 -35.89
C LEU A 69 1.19 65.08 -36.13
N LEU A 70 0.51 64.87 -37.26
CA LEU A 70 -0.05 63.56 -37.63
C LEU A 70 1.03 62.51 -37.84
N CYS A 71 2.11 62.87 -38.55
CA CYS A 71 3.25 61.97 -38.75
C CYS A 71 3.94 61.65 -37.42
N GLY A 72 4.13 62.65 -36.54
CA GLY A 72 4.70 62.46 -35.21
C GLY A 72 3.85 61.54 -34.33
N ALA A 73 2.54 61.76 -34.28
CA ALA A 73 1.62 60.91 -33.52
C ALA A 73 1.60 59.47 -34.06
N GLY A 74 1.58 59.30 -35.39
CA GLY A 74 1.66 58.00 -36.04
C GLY A 74 2.93 57.24 -35.68
N PHE A 75 4.08 57.93 -35.63
CA PHE A 75 5.35 57.32 -35.26
C PHE A 75 5.36 56.82 -33.80
N VAL A 76 4.80 57.60 -32.86
CA VAL A 76 4.69 57.19 -31.45
C VAL A 76 3.79 55.96 -31.29
N VAL A 77 2.65 55.95 -31.98
CA VAL A 77 1.73 54.79 -31.98
C VAL A 77 2.41 53.56 -32.59
N TRP A 78 3.14 53.72 -33.68
CA TRP A 78 3.89 52.63 -34.28
C TRP A 78 5.00 52.09 -33.36
N SER A 79 5.78 52.98 -32.74
CA SER A 79 6.88 52.61 -31.84
C SER A 79 6.38 51.86 -30.61
N THR A 80 5.26 52.31 -30.02
CA THR A 80 4.64 51.62 -28.88
C THR A 80 4.12 50.24 -29.26
N PHE A 81 3.47 50.10 -30.42
CA PHE A 81 3.00 48.82 -30.94
C PHE A 81 4.16 47.84 -31.23
N ALA A 82 5.21 48.31 -31.89
CA ALA A 82 6.39 47.49 -32.20
C ALA A 82 7.09 47.00 -30.92
N THR A 83 7.21 47.88 -29.91
CA THR A 83 7.82 47.54 -28.62
C THR A 83 6.98 46.49 -27.86
N ALA A 84 5.65 46.63 -27.87
CA ALA A 84 4.76 45.66 -27.25
C ALA A 84 4.85 44.27 -27.91
N MET A 85 4.92 44.21 -29.24
CA MET A 85 5.04 42.93 -29.96
C MET A 85 6.39 42.24 -29.68
N ALA A 86 7.48 43.00 -29.61
CA ALA A 86 8.79 42.47 -29.26
C ALA A 86 8.83 41.89 -27.83
N LEU A 87 8.16 42.55 -26.87
CA LEU A 87 8.02 42.07 -25.49
C LEU A 87 7.21 40.77 -25.39
N ILE A 88 6.15 40.62 -26.18
CA ILE A 88 5.35 39.38 -26.18
C ILE A 88 6.17 38.21 -26.75
N GLY A 89 6.96 38.46 -27.80
CA GLY A 89 7.80 37.43 -28.41
C GLY A 89 8.92 36.90 -27.52
N THR A 90 9.48 37.72 -26.61
CA THR A 90 10.56 37.30 -25.70
C THR A 90 10.07 36.55 -24.47
N LEU A 91 8.85 36.82 -23.99
CA LEU A 91 8.27 36.06 -22.86
C LEU A 91 7.67 34.70 -23.29
N GLY A 92 7.19 34.58 -24.54
CA GLY A 92 6.53 33.36 -25.03
C GLY A 92 7.47 32.17 -25.23
N THR A 93 8.69 32.39 -25.72
CA THR A 93 9.62 31.30 -26.09
C THR A 93 10.28 30.62 -24.88
N VAL A 94 10.56 31.36 -23.80
CA VAL A 94 11.22 30.82 -22.59
C VAL A 94 10.30 29.91 -21.77
N SER A 95 8.98 30.11 -21.84
CA SER A 95 8.00 29.37 -21.02
C SER A 95 7.66 27.97 -21.60
N HIS A 96 7.66 27.81 -22.92
CA HIS A 96 7.32 26.53 -23.54
C HIS A 96 8.45 25.50 -23.42
N ASP A 97 9.71 25.90 -23.57
CA ASP A 97 10.86 24.98 -23.44
C ASP A 97 11.05 24.50 -22.00
N THR A 98 10.79 25.38 -21.03
CA THR A 98 10.82 25.03 -19.60
C THR A 98 9.68 24.09 -19.20
N GLN A 99 8.49 24.26 -19.78
CA GLN A 99 7.39 23.33 -19.53
C GLN A 99 7.62 21.94 -20.14
N LEU A 100 8.13 21.86 -21.37
CA LEU A 100 8.44 20.58 -22.03
C LEU A 100 9.56 19.80 -21.32
N SER A 101 10.58 20.51 -20.81
CA SER A 101 11.65 19.88 -20.03
C SER A 101 11.17 19.37 -18.67
N GLN A 102 10.26 20.09 -17.99
CA GLN A 102 9.63 19.62 -16.76
C GLN A 102 8.75 18.38 -16.99
N GLU A 103 7.94 18.37 -18.05
CA GLU A 103 7.11 17.21 -18.41
C GLU A 103 7.96 15.98 -18.75
N ARG A 104 9.07 16.15 -19.48
CA ARG A 104 10.05 15.08 -19.73
C ARG A 104 10.66 14.56 -18.43
N GLY A 105 11.09 15.45 -17.53
CA GLY A 105 11.64 15.05 -16.23
C GLY A 105 10.67 14.23 -15.38
N GLN A 106 9.38 14.60 -15.36
CA GLN A 106 8.34 13.81 -14.68
C GLN A 106 8.11 12.45 -15.33
N TYR A 107 8.20 12.38 -16.66
CA TYR A 107 8.08 11.12 -17.39
C TYR A 107 9.25 10.18 -17.08
N ASP A 108 10.48 10.70 -17.10
CA ASP A 108 11.68 9.94 -16.76
C ASP A 108 11.65 9.44 -15.30
N GLU A 109 11.15 10.27 -14.37
CA GLU A 109 10.96 9.86 -12.98
C GLU A 109 9.95 8.70 -12.85
N ARG A 110 8.86 8.73 -13.62
CA ARG A 110 7.88 7.63 -13.65
C ARG A 110 8.48 6.35 -14.24
N LEU A 111 9.27 6.46 -15.31
CA LEU A 111 9.96 5.31 -15.89
C LEU A 111 10.93 4.68 -14.90
N ASN A 112 11.70 5.50 -14.18
CA ASN A 112 12.64 5.01 -13.17
C ASN A 112 11.91 4.34 -11.99
N LYS A 113 10.77 4.88 -11.55
CA LYS A 113 9.93 4.23 -10.53
C LYS A 113 9.39 2.88 -11.00
N LEU A 114 8.90 2.81 -12.25
CA LEU A 114 8.38 1.57 -12.82
C LEU A 114 9.48 0.51 -12.98
N ALA A 115 10.69 0.92 -13.39
CA ALA A 115 11.86 0.05 -13.46
C ALA A 115 12.26 -0.49 -12.08
N ALA A 116 12.27 0.38 -11.05
CA ALA A 116 12.54 -0.03 -9.68
C ALA A 116 11.49 -1.02 -9.12
N GLU A 117 10.20 -0.82 -9.43
CA GLU A 117 9.14 -1.75 -9.07
C GLU A 117 9.30 -3.11 -9.76
N ARG A 118 9.60 -3.11 -11.07
CA ARG A 118 9.91 -4.33 -11.83
C ARG A 118 11.07 -5.09 -11.20
N ASP A 119 12.16 -4.40 -10.87
CA ASP A 119 13.35 -5.04 -10.31
C ASP A 119 13.08 -5.59 -8.91
N ARG A 120 12.27 -4.89 -8.11
CA ARG A 120 11.78 -5.37 -6.82
C ARG A 120 10.94 -6.64 -6.97
N LEU A 121 9.97 -6.65 -7.88
CA LEU A 121 9.14 -7.82 -8.18
C LEU A 121 9.99 -9.01 -8.66
N ALA A 122 10.99 -8.75 -9.51
CA ALA A 122 11.92 -9.78 -9.96
C ALA A 122 12.81 -10.31 -8.82
N GLY A 123 13.15 -9.48 -7.83
CA GLY A 123 13.82 -9.90 -6.60
C GLY A 123 12.92 -10.77 -5.72
N ASP A 124 11.69 -10.33 -5.48
CA ASP A 124 10.70 -11.05 -4.67
C ASP A 124 10.38 -12.43 -5.25
N LEU A 125 10.29 -12.55 -6.58
CA LEU A 125 10.11 -13.83 -7.27
C LEU A 125 11.30 -14.78 -7.07
N ARG A 126 12.53 -14.27 -7.14
CA ARG A 126 13.74 -15.08 -6.86
C ARG A 126 13.75 -15.55 -5.41
N HIS A 127 13.47 -14.66 -4.46
CA HIS A 127 13.37 -15.04 -3.05
C HIS A 127 12.22 -16.03 -2.77
N ALA A 128 11.12 -15.97 -3.54
CA ALA A 128 10.06 -16.97 -3.45
C ALA A 128 10.52 -18.33 -3.98
N GLN A 129 11.25 -18.36 -5.10
CA GLN A 129 11.86 -19.59 -5.64
C GLN A 129 12.87 -20.20 -4.67
N ASP A 130 13.76 -19.39 -4.09
CA ASP A 130 14.75 -19.86 -3.11
C ASP A 130 14.07 -20.51 -1.89
N ARG A 131 13.01 -19.86 -1.36
CA ARG A 131 12.22 -20.41 -0.24
C ARG A 131 11.53 -21.72 -0.61
N PHE A 132 11.01 -21.81 -1.83
CA PHE A 132 10.39 -23.04 -2.33
C PHE A 132 11.40 -24.19 -2.44
N GLU A 133 12.62 -23.90 -2.92
CA GLU A 133 13.68 -24.90 -3.00
C GLU A 133 14.13 -25.38 -1.61
N VAL A 134 14.26 -24.46 -0.65
CA VAL A 134 14.54 -24.81 0.76
C VAL A 134 13.42 -25.69 1.33
N ALA A 135 12.16 -25.34 1.08
CA ALA A 135 11.02 -26.13 1.54
C ALA A 135 11.02 -27.54 0.92
N LEU A 136 11.31 -27.67 -0.37
CA LEU A 136 11.44 -28.97 -1.04
C LEU A 136 12.57 -29.81 -0.45
N ARG A 137 13.74 -29.19 -0.19
CA ARG A 137 14.85 -29.87 0.50
C ARG A 137 14.44 -30.35 1.89
N GLN A 138 13.69 -29.54 2.63
CA GLN A 138 13.20 -29.91 3.96
C GLN A 138 12.19 -31.05 3.91
N ILE A 139 11.25 -31.04 2.96
CA ILE A 139 10.28 -32.14 2.75
C ILE A 139 11.02 -33.44 2.40
N SER A 140 11.99 -33.37 1.49
CA SER A 140 12.81 -34.53 1.11
C SER A 140 13.61 -35.09 2.30
N ALA A 141 14.18 -34.21 3.13
CA ALA A 141 14.85 -34.62 4.37
C ALA A 141 13.88 -35.27 5.36
N GLN A 142 12.67 -34.74 5.52
CA GLN A 142 11.63 -35.33 6.36
C GLN A 142 11.18 -36.70 5.84
N GLN A 143 10.96 -36.85 4.53
CA GLN A 143 10.63 -38.13 3.92
C GLN A 143 11.74 -39.17 4.14
N THR A 144 13.01 -38.75 4.03
CA THR A 144 14.16 -39.61 4.32
C THR A 144 14.18 -40.05 5.79
N LEU A 145 13.88 -39.13 6.72
CA LEU A 145 13.76 -39.46 8.14
C LEU A 145 12.59 -40.43 8.40
N LEU A 146 11.47 -40.25 7.71
CA LEU A 146 10.28 -41.09 7.84
C LEU A 146 10.57 -42.51 7.32
N LEU A 147 11.24 -42.64 6.18
CA LEU A 147 11.72 -43.92 5.65
C LEU A 147 12.69 -44.61 6.61
N LYS A 148 13.69 -43.87 7.15
CA LYS A 148 14.60 -44.40 8.17
C LYS A 148 13.87 -44.83 9.45
N SER A 149 12.79 -44.14 9.82
CA SER A 149 11.98 -44.51 10.99
C SER A 149 11.18 -45.79 10.75
N GLU A 150 10.65 -45.97 9.54
CA GLU A 150 9.97 -47.21 9.13
C GLU A 150 10.96 -48.37 9.04
N ASP A 151 12.17 -48.16 8.51
CA ASP A 151 13.21 -49.18 8.48
C ASP A 151 13.63 -49.58 9.91
N ARG A 152 13.83 -48.62 10.82
CA ARG A 152 14.07 -48.92 12.23
C ARG A 152 12.93 -49.68 12.87
N ARG A 153 11.68 -49.36 12.54
CA ARG A 153 10.51 -50.09 13.05
C ARG A 153 10.54 -51.55 12.58
N ARG A 154 10.87 -51.79 11.30
CA ARG A 154 11.04 -53.14 10.74
C ARG A 154 12.21 -53.89 11.39
N GLU A 155 13.34 -53.22 11.60
CA GLU A 155 14.49 -53.80 12.32
C GLU A 155 14.13 -54.16 13.76
N GLN A 156 13.36 -53.30 14.44
CA GLN A 156 12.86 -53.59 15.79
C GLN A 156 11.88 -54.77 15.80
N GLU A 157 10.96 -54.86 14.84
CA GLU A 157 10.05 -56.01 14.71
C GLU A 157 10.83 -57.31 14.43
N ALA A 158 11.82 -57.27 13.54
CA ALA A 158 12.70 -58.40 13.24
C ALA A 158 13.56 -58.79 14.45
N GLY A 159 14.12 -57.81 15.16
CA GLY A 159 14.87 -58.00 16.40
C GLY A 159 14.00 -58.61 17.49
N LEU A 160 12.75 -58.17 17.64
CA LEU A 160 11.80 -58.74 18.59
C LEU A 160 11.46 -60.20 18.25
N MET A 161 11.32 -60.53 16.96
CA MET A 161 11.15 -61.91 16.50
C MET A 161 12.39 -62.76 16.79
N ALA A 162 13.59 -62.24 16.52
CA ALA A 162 14.84 -62.93 16.80
C ALA A 162 15.03 -63.18 18.30
N VAL A 163 14.75 -62.18 19.15
CA VAL A 163 14.78 -62.31 20.62
C VAL A 163 13.76 -63.35 21.09
N ARG A 164 12.53 -63.34 20.55
CA ARG A 164 11.53 -64.39 20.85
C ARG A 164 12.01 -65.78 20.43
N GLY A 165 12.65 -65.90 19.27
CA GLY A 165 13.21 -67.16 18.76
C GLY A 165 14.38 -67.67 19.60
N ALA A 166 15.30 -66.77 19.99
CA ALA A 166 16.41 -67.05 20.88
C ALA A 166 15.90 -67.48 22.25
N LEU A 167 14.93 -66.77 22.82
CA LEU A 167 14.28 -67.13 24.08
C LEU A 167 13.64 -68.52 24.01
N ALA A 168 12.88 -68.81 22.95
CA ALA A 168 12.28 -70.13 22.76
C ALA A 168 13.33 -71.25 22.64
N THR A 169 14.48 -70.95 22.05
CA THR A 169 15.59 -71.89 21.91
C THR A 169 16.32 -72.09 23.23
N ALA A 170 16.59 -71.02 23.98
CA ALA A 170 17.18 -71.06 25.31
C ALA A 170 16.29 -71.84 26.30
N VAL A 171 14.96 -71.62 26.28
CA VAL A 171 14.01 -72.39 27.10
C VAL A 171 14.06 -73.87 26.74
N ARG A 172 14.05 -74.23 25.44
CA ARG A 172 14.16 -75.64 25.02
C ARG A 172 15.50 -76.27 25.42
N ALA A 173 16.60 -75.53 25.32
CA ALA A 173 17.91 -76.00 25.72
C ALA A 173 17.99 -76.23 27.24
N ARG A 174 17.42 -75.31 28.03
CA ARG A 174 17.27 -75.47 29.48
C ARG A 174 16.45 -76.72 29.82
N ASP A 175 15.29 -76.91 29.19
CA ASP A 175 14.41 -78.05 29.46
C ASP A 175 15.06 -79.38 29.03
N ALA A 176 15.90 -79.37 27.99
CA ALA A 176 16.70 -80.54 27.60
C ALA A 176 17.84 -80.82 28.59
N ALA A 177 18.51 -79.78 29.09
CA ALA A 177 19.55 -79.90 30.11
C ALA A 177 18.99 -80.42 31.43
N GLN A 178 17.81 -79.94 31.87
CA GLN A 178 17.12 -80.46 33.05
C GLN A 178 16.78 -81.95 32.89
N ARG A 179 16.21 -82.35 31.75
CA ARG A 179 15.90 -83.76 31.48
C ARG A 179 17.14 -84.65 31.44
N ARG A 180 18.27 -84.17 30.90
CA ARG A 180 19.54 -84.91 30.94
C ARG A 180 20.08 -85.00 32.36
N GLY A 181 19.97 -83.94 33.16
CA GLY A 181 20.34 -83.97 34.58
C GLY A 181 19.51 -84.97 35.38
N GLU A 182 18.19 -85.00 35.15
CA GLU A 182 17.28 -85.98 35.76
C GLU A 182 17.60 -87.41 35.32
N ALA A 183 17.93 -87.63 34.04
CA ALA A 183 18.33 -88.94 33.52
C ALA A 183 19.67 -89.42 34.09
N LEU A 184 20.67 -88.55 34.19
CA LEU A 184 21.97 -88.86 34.80
C LEU A 184 21.85 -89.13 36.30
N LEU A 185 20.98 -88.41 37.01
CA LEU A 185 20.65 -88.69 38.42
C LEU A 185 19.97 -90.06 38.58
N ALA A 186 19.11 -90.45 37.63
CA ALA A 186 18.48 -91.77 37.62
C ALA A 186 19.47 -92.90 37.27
N GLU A 187 20.39 -92.66 36.34
CA GLU A 187 21.42 -93.63 35.92
C GLU A 187 22.51 -93.83 37.01
N SER A 188 22.86 -92.74 37.71
CA SER A 188 23.76 -92.75 38.88
C SER A 188 23.18 -93.52 40.09
N ALA A 189 21.86 -93.74 40.13
CA ALA A 189 21.21 -94.55 41.16
C ALA A 189 21.34 -96.07 40.90
N THR A 190 21.84 -96.49 39.73
CA THR A 190 21.83 -97.89 39.28
C THR A 190 23.19 -98.50 38.88
N GLY A 191 24.32 -97.78 38.95
CA GLY A 191 25.61 -98.29 38.47
C GLY A 191 26.83 -98.02 39.36
N GLU A 192 27.64 -99.07 39.60
CA GLU A 192 28.97 -99.03 40.22
C GLU A 192 30.03 -98.32 39.33
N ALA A 193 30.91 -97.54 39.96
CA ALA A 193 31.88 -96.63 39.33
C ALA A 193 33.18 -97.34 38.87
N PRO A 194 33.88 -96.78 37.86
CA PRO A 194 34.98 -95.88 38.19
C PRO A 194 35.16 -94.71 37.19
N ALA A 195 34.83 -93.48 37.61
CA ALA A 195 35.38 -92.19 37.11
C ALA A 195 34.69 -90.95 37.75
N ARG A 196 34.22 -91.05 39.00
CA ARG A 196 33.39 -90.01 39.65
C ARG A 196 34.07 -88.64 39.78
N ASP A 197 35.39 -88.59 39.85
CA ASP A 197 36.13 -87.35 40.12
C ASP A 197 36.30 -86.47 38.87
N ASP A 198 36.55 -87.09 37.71
CA ASP A 198 36.71 -86.38 36.44
C ASP A 198 35.38 -85.87 35.87
N GLU A 199 34.30 -86.62 36.07
CA GLU A 199 32.96 -86.24 35.63
C GLU A 199 32.37 -85.11 36.47
N LEU A 200 32.57 -85.16 37.79
CA LEU A 200 32.19 -84.07 38.69
C LEU A 200 32.96 -82.78 38.37
N ARG A 201 34.25 -82.88 38.06
CA ARG A 201 35.08 -81.74 37.61
C ARG A 201 34.59 -81.11 36.32
N ARG A 202 34.31 -81.91 35.28
CA ARG A 202 33.78 -81.39 34.00
C ARG A 202 32.43 -80.71 34.16
N THR A 203 31.58 -81.24 35.03
CA THR A 203 30.26 -80.67 35.32
C THR A 203 30.37 -79.34 36.06
N LEU A 204 31.28 -79.26 37.04
CA LEU A 204 31.61 -78.02 37.76
C LEU A 204 32.19 -76.94 36.83
N ASP A 205 33.09 -77.32 35.92
CA ASP A 205 33.66 -76.39 34.93
C ASP A 205 32.60 -75.85 33.98
N PHE A 206 31.71 -76.72 33.48
CA PHE A 206 30.60 -76.30 32.61
C PHE A 206 29.63 -75.36 33.33
N MET A 207 29.27 -75.66 34.58
CA MET A 207 28.39 -74.81 35.38
C MET A 207 29.04 -73.46 35.70
N SER A 208 30.33 -73.44 36.02
CA SER A 208 31.10 -72.21 36.26
C SER A 208 31.14 -71.33 35.01
N LEU A 209 31.39 -71.92 33.84
CA LEU A 209 31.42 -71.19 32.57
C LEU A 209 30.04 -70.62 32.20
N ALA A 210 28.98 -71.42 32.34
CA ALA A 210 27.61 -70.99 32.06
C ALA A 210 27.12 -69.91 33.02
N LEU A 211 27.50 -69.98 34.31
CA LEU A 211 27.22 -68.94 35.30
C LEU A 211 27.99 -67.65 35.02
N ALA A 212 29.25 -67.75 34.58
CA ALA A 212 30.05 -66.59 34.19
C ALA A 212 29.47 -65.88 32.95
N ASP A 213 29.03 -66.63 31.95
CA ASP A 213 28.41 -66.09 30.73
C ASP A 213 27.06 -65.42 31.04
N THR A 214 26.22 -66.08 31.84
CA THR A 214 24.93 -65.53 32.29
C THR A 214 25.11 -64.27 33.16
N ALA A 215 26.14 -64.24 34.01
CA ALA A 215 26.47 -63.05 34.79
C ALA A 215 26.91 -61.90 33.89
N GLY A 216 27.72 -62.17 32.86
CA GLY A 216 28.12 -61.19 31.85
C GLY A 216 26.93 -60.62 31.06
N GLU A 217 25.99 -61.46 30.62
CA GLU A 217 24.77 -61.02 29.94
C GLU A 217 23.88 -60.16 30.86
N ARG A 218 23.70 -60.58 32.12
CA ARG A 218 22.91 -59.84 33.12
C ARG A 218 23.51 -58.46 33.39
N ASP A 219 24.83 -58.39 33.53
CA ASP A 219 25.52 -57.14 33.83
C ASP A 219 25.46 -56.19 32.61
N GLY A 220 25.58 -56.70 31.38
CA GLY A 220 25.36 -55.93 30.15
C GLY A 220 23.91 -55.43 29.98
N LEU A 221 22.92 -56.24 30.36
CA LEU A 221 21.52 -55.81 30.45
C LEU A 221 21.30 -54.72 31.50
N GLY A 222 22.00 -54.83 32.64
CA GLY A 222 21.99 -53.82 33.70
C GLY A 222 22.49 -52.46 33.20
N GLU A 223 23.59 -52.45 32.46
CA GLU A 223 24.18 -51.23 31.87
C GLU A 223 23.27 -50.61 30.80
N SER A 224 22.70 -51.42 29.90
CA SER A 224 21.74 -50.95 28.88
C SER A 224 20.47 -50.36 29.52
N THR A 225 19.96 -50.99 30.57
CA THR A 225 18.80 -50.50 31.32
C THR A 225 19.09 -49.17 32.02
N ALA A 226 20.30 -49.00 32.58
CA ALA A 226 20.74 -47.75 33.16
C ALA A 226 20.82 -46.63 32.12
N ALA A 227 21.38 -46.91 30.94
CA ALA A 227 21.47 -45.96 29.83
C ALA A 227 20.08 -45.54 29.30
N LEU A 228 19.15 -46.49 29.16
CA LEU A 228 17.77 -46.21 28.75
C LEU A 228 17.03 -45.34 29.78
N LYS A 229 17.19 -45.63 31.08
CA LYS A 229 16.60 -44.80 32.15
C LYS A 229 17.13 -43.37 32.12
N ALA A 230 18.44 -43.19 31.92
CA ALA A 230 19.04 -41.87 31.78
C ALA A 230 18.46 -41.12 30.57
N ARG A 231 18.29 -41.79 29.43
CA ARG A 231 17.70 -41.18 28.23
C ARG A 231 16.25 -40.80 28.40
N ILE A 232 15.44 -41.62 29.07
CA ILE A 232 14.04 -41.29 29.38
C ILE A 232 13.98 -40.04 30.27
N ALA A 233 14.80 -39.97 31.32
CA ALA A 233 14.84 -38.81 32.20
C ALA A 233 15.22 -37.52 31.46
N GLU A 234 16.18 -37.61 30.53
CA GLU A 234 16.57 -36.49 29.66
C GLU A 234 15.41 -36.04 28.74
N LEU A 235 14.73 -36.99 28.10
CA LEU A 235 13.59 -36.69 27.23
C LEU A 235 12.41 -36.08 28.01
N GLU A 236 12.14 -36.57 29.22
CA GLU A 236 11.11 -36.00 30.10
C GLU A 236 11.46 -34.56 30.54
N LEU A 237 12.74 -34.29 30.80
CA LEU A 237 13.20 -32.93 31.09
C LEU A 237 13.03 -32.02 29.86
N ALA A 238 13.47 -32.47 28.68
CA ALA A 238 13.30 -31.71 27.44
C ALA A 238 11.82 -31.41 27.15
N ALA A 239 10.93 -32.40 27.28
CA ALA A 239 9.50 -32.23 27.09
C ALA A 239 8.84 -31.30 28.13
N ARG A 240 9.38 -31.22 29.36
CA ARG A 240 8.94 -30.23 30.36
C ARG A 240 9.38 -28.83 29.97
N LEU A 241 10.65 -28.65 29.61
CA LEU A 241 11.20 -27.35 29.19
C LEU A 241 10.50 -26.81 27.95
N ASP A 242 10.22 -27.66 26.96
CA ASP A 242 9.48 -27.26 25.76
C ASP A 242 8.03 -26.87 26.06
N ARG A 243 7.36 -27.54 27.01
CA ARG A 243 6.02 -27.14 27.47
C ARG A 243 6.06 -25.77 28.14
N GLU A 244 6.97 -25.55 29.09
CA GLU A 244 7.12 -24.25 29.76
C GLU A 244 7.47 -23.11 28.78
N ARG A 245 8.33 -23.40 27.80
CA ARG A 245 8.68 -22.45 26.75
C ARG A 245 7.45 -22.10 25.91
N SER A 246 6.70 -23.11 25.47
CA SER A 246 5.48 -22.94 24.67
C SER A 246 4.43 -22.15 25.42
N GLU A 247 4.18 -22.47 26.69
CA GLU A 247 3.24 -21.72 27.54
C GLU A 247 3.58 -20.24 27.64
N ARG A 248 4.87 -19.93 27.82
CA ARG A 248 5.37 -18.55 27.89
C ARG A 248 5.18 -17.81 26.57
N ILE A 249 5.38 -18.48 25.43
CA ILE A 249 5.14 -17.92 24.10
C ILE A 249 3.65 -17.62 23.94
N PHE A 250 2.77 -18.58 24.22
CA PHE A 250 1.33 -18.37 24.12
C PHE A 250 0.84 -17.23 25.01
N LYS A 251 1.29 -17.17 26.27
CA LYS A 251 0.92 -16.08 27.19
C LYS A 251 1.32 -14.71 26.64
N ARG A 252 2.54 -14.59 26.09
CA ARG A 252 3.00 -13.33 25.48
C ARG A 252 2.21 -12.95 24.23
N LEU A 253 1.81 -13.94 23.42
CA LEU A 253 1.00 -13.71 22.24
C LEU A 253 -0.42 -13.28 22.60
N GLU A 254 -1.06 -13.96 23.56
CA GLU A 254 -2.38 -13.60 24.10
C GLU A 254 -2.37 -12.17 24.67
N GLU A 255 -1.35 -11.84 25.47
CA GLU A 255 -1.19 -10.50 26.04
C GLU A 255 -0.98 -9.44 24.95
N ALA A 256 -0.11 -9.70 23.96
CA ALA A 256 0.13 -8.78 22.85
C ALA A 256 -1.12 -8.57 21.98
N VAL A 257 -1.88 -9.63 21.73
CA VAL A 257 -3.13 -9.59 20.96
C VAL A 257 -4.18 -8.78 21.71
N SER A 258 -4.37 -9.03 23.01
CA SER A 258 -5.32 -8.28 23.85
C SER A 258 -5.00 -6.79 23.87
N VAL A 259 -3.72 -6.43 24.07
CA VAL A 259 -3.25 -5.03 24.06
C VAL A 259 -3.51 -4.35 22.72
N SER A 260 -3.45 -5.11 21.62
CA SER A 260 -3.68 -4.55 20.27
C SER A 260 -5.16 -4.33 19.93
N ILE A 261 -6.10 -5.05 20.55
CA ILE A 261 -7.55 -4.95 20.25
C ILE A 261 -8.19 -3.77 20.97
N GLU A 262 -7.83 -3.54 22.22
CA GLU A 262 -8.48 -2.54 23.08
C GLU A 262 -8.50 -1.12 22.46
N PRO A 263 -7.40 -0.60 21.87
CA PRO A 263 -7.43 0.70 21.19
C PRO A 263 -8.40 0.71 20.00
N LEU A 264 -8.45 -0.37 19.21
CA LEU A 264 -9.31 -0.47 18.02
C LEU A 264 -10.80 -0.41 18.41
N GLU A 265 -11.18 -1.10 19.49
CA GLU A 265 -12.55 -1.05 20.00
C GLU A 265 -12.92 0.34 20.55
N LYS A 266 -11.97 0.98 21.25
CA LYS A 266 -12.15 2.33 21.79
C LYS A 266 -12.44 3.36 20.70
N VAL A 267 -11.78 3.29 19.54
CA VAL A 267 -12.05 4.17 18.38
C VAL A 267 -13.49 4.07 17.93
N LEU A 268 -13.95 2.84 17.67
CA LEU A 268 -15.31 2.58 17.18
C LEU A 268 -16.35 3.06 18.19
N ARG A 269 -16.09 2.83 19.48
CA ARG A 269 -16.94 3.33 20.58
C ARG A 269 -17.01 4.86 20.60
N ASN A 270 -15.87 5.54 20.46
CA ASN A 270 -15.79 7.01 20.47
C ASN A 270 -16.54 7.65 19.30
N VAL A 271 -16.61 6.99 18.14
CA VAL A 271 -17.39 7.45 16.98
C VAL A 271 -18.83 6.96 16.99
N GLY A 272 -19.27 6.25 18.03
CA GLY A 272 -20.64 5.79 18.20
C GLY A 272 -21.04 4.66 17.24
N ILE A 273 -20.09 3.80 16.88
CA ILE A 273 -20.31 2.63 16.02
C ILE A 273 -20.11 1.36 16.87
N PRO A 274 -21.14 0.50 17.02
CA PRO A 274 -20.98 -0.76 17.73
C PRO A 274 -20.06 -1.69 16.93
N ALA A 275 -18.99 -2.17 17.57
CA ALA A 275 -17.96 -3.00 16.97
C ALA A 275 -18.55 -4.26 16.29
N ASP A 276 -19.48 -4.93 16.96
CA ASP A 276 -20.06 -6.18 16.46
C ASP A 276 -20.82 -5.99 15.14
N LYS A 277 -21.53 -4.86 15.01
CA LYS A 277 -22.29 -4.55 13.80
C LYS A 277 -21.35 -4.36 12.61
N ILE A 278 -20.34 -3.51 12.75
CA ILE A 278 -19.42 -3.21 11.64
C ILE A 278 -18.58 -4.42 11.26
N ILE A 279 -18.17 -5.24 12.24
CA ILE A 279 -17.47 -6.51 12.00
C ILE A 279 -18.39 -7.49 11.23
N SER A 280 -19.67 -7.58 11.61
CA SER A 280 -20.62 -8.44 10.90
C SER A 280 -20.86 -7.98 9.46
N ASP A 281 -20.89 -6.66 9.22
CA ASP A 281 -21.00 -6.09 7.87
C ASP A 281 -19.76 -6.40 7.02
N VAL A 282 -18.56 -6.30 7.62
CA VAL A 282 -17.31 -6.72 6.99
C VAL A 282 -17.37 -8.20 6.65
N ARG A 283 -17.70 -9.08 7.60
CA ARG A 283 -17.74 -10.52 7.40
C ARG A 283 -18.72 -10.94 6.29
N ARG A 284 -19.87 -10.26 6.16
CA ARG A 284 -20.84 -10.53 5.07
C ARG A 284 -20.35 -10.12 3.69
N GLY A 285 -19.62 -9.01 3.60
CA GLY A 285 -19.10 -8.49 2.34
C GLY A 285 -17.70 -9.02 1.97
N TYR A 286 -17.00 -9.64 2.91
CA TYR A 286 -15.64 -10.14 2.73
C TYR A 286 -15.67 -11.59 2.22
N THR A 287 -15.61 -11.75 0.90
CA THR A 287 -15.47 -13.04 0.22
C THR A 287 -14.01 -13.29 -0.23
N GLY A 288 -13.05 -12.60 0.38
CA GLY A 288 -11.62 -12.68 0.02
C GLY A 288 -11.05 -14.10 0.22
N ALA A 289 -10.03 -14.43 -0.57
CA ALA A 289 -9.40 -15.75 -0.74
C ALA A 289 -8.78 -16.41 0.51
N GLY A 290 -9.10 -15.93 1.73
CA GLY A 290 -8.64 -16.49 3.00
C GLY A 290 -9.61 -17.50 3.64
N GLY A 291 -10.84 -17.64 3.14
CA GLY A 291 -11.85 -18.52 3.72
C GLY A 291 -12.19 -18.20 5.20
N PRO A 292 -13.28 -18.76 5.74
CA PRO A 292 -13.46 -18.75 7.19
C PRO A 292 -12.30 -19.53 7.86
N PHE A 293 -11.89 -19.09 9.05
CA PHE A 293 -10.91 -19.80 9.86
C PHE A 293 -11.29 -21.29 9.97
N ASN A 294 -10.46 -22.16 9.40
CA ASN A 294 -10.57 -23.60 9.61
C ASN A 294 -9.73 -23.96 10.85
N PRO A 295 -10.35 -24.41 11.94
CA PRO A 295 -9.62 -24.84 13.12
C PRO A 295 -8.67 -25.97 12.76
N VAL A 296 -7.52 -26.02 13.44
CA VAL A 296 -6.63 -27.17 13.34
C VAL A 296 -7.39 -28.37 13.91
N ALA A 297 -7.89 -29.22 13.03
CA ALA A 297 -8.61 -30.42 13.40
C ALA A 297 -7.62 -31.53 13.74
N THR A 298 -7.59 -31.95 15.00
CA THR A 298 -6.90 -33.18 15.39
C THR A 298 -7.73 -34.40 14.96
N SER A 299 -7.32 -34.99 13.84
CA SER A 299 -7.46 -36.41 13.40
C SER A 299 -8.69 -37.25 13.82
N THR A 300 -9.49 -37.59 12.81
CA THR A 300 -10.27 -38.82 12.45
C THR A 300 -10.71 -39.92 13.44
N LYS A 301 -10.43 -39.88 14.76
CA LYS A 301 -10.85 -40.95 15.71
C LYS A 301 -11.55 -40.46 16.98
N GLY A 302 -12.16 -39.27 16.95
CA GLY A 302 -13.06 -38.82 18.03
C GLY A 302 -12.39 -38.57 19.39
N ALA A 303 -11.07 -38.37 19.42
CA ALA A 303 -10.39 -37.94 20.64
C ALA A 303 -10.72 -36.47 20.96
N PRO A 304 -10.89 -36.09 22.24
CA PRO A 304 -11.07 -34.69 22.64
C PRO A 304 -9.85 -33.85 22.22
N SER A 305 -10.10 -32.57 21.92
CA SER A 305 -9.05 -31.62 21.55
C SER A 305 -8.01 -31.49 22.65
N ASP A 306 -6.74 -31.56 22.28
CA ASP A 306 -5.61 -31.28 23.18
C ASP A 306 -5.68 -29.80 23.63
N PRO A 307 -5.52 -29.47 24.93
CA PRO A 307 -5.53 -28.10 25.43
C PRO A 307 -4.66 -27.10 24.65
N VAL A 308 -3.54 -27.56 24.08
CA VAL A 308 -2.67 -26.72 23.22
C VAL A 308 -3.39 -26.34 21.92
N THR A 309 -4.12 -27.27 21.32
CA THR A 309 -4.89 -27.05 20.09
C THR A 309 -6.04 -26.08 20.33
N GLU A 310 -6.72 -26.18 21.48
CA GLU A 310 -7.79 -25.24 21.86
C GLU A 310 -7.27 -23.82 22.04
N ARG A 311 -6.15 -23.65 22.75
CA ARG A 311 -5.49 -22.34 22.90
C ARG A 311 -5.03 -21.78 21.57
N PHE A 312 -4.41 -22.60 20.71
CA PHE A 312 -4.01 -22.18 19.37
C PHE A 312 -5.21 -21.71 18.54
N ASN A 313 -6.29 -22.49 18.51
CA ASN A 313 -7.53 -22.11 17.82
C ASN A 313 -8.18 -20.85 18.45
N GLY A 314 -8.01 -20.63 19.75
CA GLY A 314 -8.37 -19.38 20.43
C GLY A 314 -7.59 -18.19 19.89
N LEU A 315 -6.26 -18.27 19.90
CA LEU A 315 -5.37 -17.21 19.41
C LEU A 315 -5.64 -16.88 17.95
N MET A 316 -5.85 -17.89 17.09
CA MET A 316 -6.17 -17.67 15.68
C MET A 316 -7.50 -16.93 15.49
N ARG A 317 -8.51 -17.21 16.32
CA ARG A 317 -9.78 -16.45 16.31
C ARG A 317 -9.57 -15.00 16.73
N GLU A 318 -8.70 -14.73 17.69
CA GLU A 318 -8.39 -13.35 18.09
C GLU A 318 -7.60 -12.59 17.02
N LEU A 319 -6.66 -13.25 16.33
CA LEU A 319 -5.94 -12.67 15.20
C LEU A 319 -6.88 -12.37 14.02
N ASP A 320 -7.81 -13.27 13.70
CA ASP A 320 -8.87 -13.01 12.72
C ASP A 320 -9.70 -11.79 13.13
N ARG A 321 -10.06 -11.70 14.42
CA ARG A 321 -10.80 -10.55 14.96
C ARG A 321 -10.03 -9.24 14.80
N ILE A 322 -8.71 -9.20 15.02
CA ILE A 322 -7.87 -8.01 14.76
C ILE A 322 -7.95 -7.59 13.29
N ASN A 323 -7.85 -8.54 12.37
CA ASN A 323 -7.95 -8.26 10.93
C ASN A 323 -9.31 -7.66 10.58
N LEU A 324 -10.39 -8.20 11.15
CA LEU A 324 -11.74 -7.66 10.97
C LEU A 324 -11.89 -6.25 11.55
N TYR A 325 -11.30 -5.96 12.71
CA TYR A 325 -11.26 -4.60 13.26
C TYR A 325 -10.53 -3.63 12.34
N ARG A 326 -9.38 -4.03 11.79
CA ARG A 326 -8.62 -3.19 10.84
C ARG A 326 -9.44 -2.88 9.59
N MET A 327 -10.05 -3.89 8.99
CA MET A 327 -10.95 -3.71 7.83
C MET A 327 -12.17 -2.84 8.17
N ALA A 328 -12.72 -2.98 9.39
CA ALA A 328 -13.81 -2.13 9.85
C ALA A 328 -13.39 -0.67 9.97
N LEU A 329 -12.20 -0.40 10.53
CA LEU A 329 -11.66 0.96 10.67
C LEU A 329 -11.37 1.61 9.31
N ASP A 330 -10.96 0.85 8.30
CA ASP A 330 -10.77 1.38 6.94
C ASP A 330 -12.07 1.92 6.32
N ARG A 331 -13.25 1.45 6.78
CA ARG A 331 -14.57 1.90 6.33
C ARG A 331 -15.15 3.07 7.13
N VAL A 332 -14.44 3.54 8.15
CA VAL A 332 -14.84 4.68 9.00
C VAL A 332 -13.95 5.88 8.67
N PRO A 333 -14.51 7.10 8.50
CA PRO A 333 -13.79 8.27 8.00
C PRO A 333 -12.85 8.90 9.04
N LEU A 334 -11.83 8.14 9.42
CA LEU A 334 -10.87 8.43 10.49
C LEU A 334 -9.66 9.25 9.99
N ALA A 335 -9.36 9.18 8.69
CA ALA A 335 -8.21 9.89 8.13
C ALA A 335 -8.49 11.39 7.93
N VAL A 336 -7.41 12.18 7.91
CA VAL A 336 -7.45 13.59 7.51
C VAL A 336 -7.44 13.65 5.98
N PRO A 337 -8.37 14.39 5.33
CA PRO A 337 -8.50 14.39 3.87
C PRO A 337 -7.42 15.19 3.13
N VAL A 338 -6.67 16.02 3.83
CA VAL A 338 -5.58 16.85 3.27
C VAL A 338 -4.28 16.43 3.92
N GLN A 339 -3.24 16.25 3.10
CA GLN A 339 -1.88 15.93 3.55
C GLN A 339 -0.95 17.12 3.31
N GLY A 340 0.14 17.21 4.07
CA GLY A 340 1.14 18.26 3.93
C GLY A 340 0.76 19.57 4.65
N ASN A 341 1.04 20.71 4.02
CA ASN A 341 0.86 22.02 4.65
C ASN A 341 -0.60 22.49 4.55
N PHE A 342 -1.35 22.37 5.66
CA PHE A 342 -2.70 22.90 5.80
C PHE A 342 -2.94 23.40 7.22
N ARG A 343 -3.98 24.22 7.40
CA ARG A 343 -4.45 24.68 8.72
C ARG A 343 -5.97 24.56 8.83
N PHE A 344 -6.46 24.24 10.02
CA PHE A 344 -7.89 24.33 10.32
C PHE A 344 -8.31 25.80 10.40
N THR A 345 -9.35 26.19 9.65
CA THR A 345 -9.83 27.57 9.60
C THR A 345 -11.19 27.76 10.25
N SER A 346 -12.09 26.78 10.12
CA SER A 346 -13.41 26.85 10.74
C SER A 346 -13.88 25.47 11.18
N GLY A 347 -14.36 25.35 12.42
CA GLY A 347 -14.88 24.11 13.00
C GLY A 347 -16.39 23.94 12.78
N PHE A 348 -16.86 22.73 13.04
CA PHE A 348 -18.29 22.37 13.03
C PHE A 348 -19.05 23.10 14.14
N GLY A 349 -20.26 23.58 13.86
CA GLY A 349 -21.16 24.19 14.85
C GLY A 349 -21.57 25.64 14.55
N GLY A 350 -22.16 26.30 15.55
CA GLY A 350 -22.67 27.66 15.42
C GLY A 350 -21.56 28.70 15.21
N ARG A 351 -21.69 29.51 14.17
CA ARG A 351 -20.79 30.63 13.84
C ARG A 351 -21.56 31.85 13.36
N ASN A 352 -20.91 33.01 13.29
CA ASN A 352 -21.47 34.15 12.56
C ASN A 352 -21.29 33.91 11.06
N HIS A 353 -22.34 34.15 10.25
CA HIS A 353 -22.29 33.92 8.81
C HIS A 353 -21.19 34.78 8.18
N PRO A 354 -20.18 34.18 7.49
CA PRO A 354 -18.98 34.90 7.05
C PRO A 354 -19.19 35.85 5.86
N VAL A 355 -20.42 35.99 5.33
CA VAL A 355 -20.72 36.71 4.08
C VAL A 355 -22.02 37.50 4.20
N LEU A 356 -23.07 36.92 4.78
CA LEU A 356 -24.39 37.54 4.87
C LEU A 356 -24.67 38.20 6.24
N GLY A 357 -23.81 38.00 7.25
CA GLY A 357 -24.09 38.36 8.64
C GLY A 357 -25.14 37.45 9.31
N GLY A 358 -25.27 37.53 10.65
CA GLY A 358 -26.21 36.71 11.44
C GLY A 358 -25.65 35.39 11.97
N ARG A 359 -26.46 34.61 12.70
CA ARG A 359 -26.11 33.26 13.19
C ARG A 359 -26.25 32.24 12.05
N ASP A 360 -25.22 31.44 11.83
CA ASP A 360 -25.15 30.35 10.86
C ASP A 360 -24.68 29.07 11.55
N PHE A 361 -24.96 27.90 10.97
CA PHE A 361 -24.49 26.62 11.47
C PHE A 361 -23.58 25.96 10.44
N HIS A 362 -22.32 25.80 10.80
CA HIS A 362 -21.34 25.15 9.94
C HIS A 362 -21.46 23.63 10.04
N GLU A 363 -21.97 22.99 8.97
CA GLU A 363 -22.20 21.54 8.90
C GLU A 363 -20.92 20.71 8.70
N GLY A 364 -19.75 21.35 8.63
CA GLY A 364 -18.48 20.70 8.32
C GLY A 364 -17.27 21.28 9.02
N LEU A 365 -16.11 21.02 8.44
CA LEU A 365 -14.79 21.45 8.90
C LEU A 365 -14.03 22.03 7.70
N ASP A 366 -13.54 23.26 7.86
CA ASP A 366 -12.81 23.97 6.83
C ASP A 366 -11.29 23.84 7.07
N MET A 367 -10.57 23.41 6.04
CA MET A 367 -9.10 23.27 6.04
C MET A 367 -8.51 24.07 4.88
N ALA A 368 -7.73 25.11 5.21
CA ALA A 368 -7.05 25.92 4.19
C ALA A 368 -5.66 25.35 3.87
N GLY A 369 -5.33 25.36 2.58
CA GLY A 369 -4.05 24.92 2.05
C GLY A 369 -3.81 25.51 0.65
N PRO A 370 -2.69 25.15 0.00
CA PRO A 370 -2.38 25.63 -1.35
C PRO A 370 -3.45 25.22 -2.38
N SER A 371 -3.69 26.08 -3.37
CA SER A 371 -4.57 25.71 -4.48
C SER A 371 -3.98 24.54 -5.26
N GLY A 372 -4.79 23.54 -5.56
CA GLY A 372 -4.32 22.32 -6.20
C GLY A 372 -3.81 21.24 -5.24
N ALA A 373 -3.77 21.49 -3.92
CA ALA A 373 -3.36 20.48 -2.94
C ALA A 373 -4.23 19.21 -3.05
N PRO A 374 -3.63 18.00 -2.99
CA PRO A 374 -4.39 16.77 -3.18
C PRO A 374 -5.36 16.53 -2.02
N VAL A 375 -6.60 16.19 -2.37
CA VAL A 375 -7.66 15.80 -1.44
C VAL A 375 -7.89 14.31 -1.57
N HIS A 376 -7.93 13.62 -0.42
CA HIS A 376 -8.01 12.16 -0.35
C HIS A 376 -9.29 11.68 0.34
N ALA A 377 -9.76 10.49 -0.05
CA ALA A 377 -10.84 9.79 0.62
C ALA A 377 -10.41 9.41 2.05
N THR A 378 -11.31 9.65 3.01
CA THR A 378 -11.00 9.44 4.44
C THR A 378 -11.34 8.04 4.92
N ALA A 379 -12.04 7.25 4.09
CA ALA A 379 -12.41 5.86 4.30
C ALA A 379 -12.72 5.17 2.97
N GLU A 380 -12.71 3.84 2.98
CA GLU A 380 -13.24 2.99 1.93
C GLU A 380 -14.72 3.28 1.69
N GLY A 381 -15.13 3.38 0.43
CA GLY A 381 -16.53 3.63 0.09
C GLY A 381 -16.79 3.65 -1.41
N THR A 382 -18.01 4.07 -1.75
CA THR A 382 -18.44 4.26 -3.14
C THR A 382 -18.81 5.72 -3.35
N VAL A 383 -18.28 6.33 -4.41
CA VAL A 383 -18.63 7.70 -4.80
C VAL A 383 -20.09 7.71 -5.24
N ILE A 384 -20.93 8.48 -4.55
CA ILE A 384 -22.36 8.61 -4.89
C ILE A 384 -22.67 9.89 -5.64
N PHE A 385 -21.74 10.85 -5.65
CA PHE A 385 -21.86 12.08 -6.41
C PHE A 385 -20.47 12.66 -6.69
N ALA A 386 -20.23 13.12 -7.92
CA ALA A 386 -19.03 13.80 -8.35
C ALA A 386 -19.42 14.85 -9.39
N GLY A 387 -19.45 16.13 -9.02
CA GLY A 387 -19.93 17.18 -9.93
C GLY A 387 -20.15 18.53 -9.26
N TRP A 388 -20.86 19.44 -9.94
CA TRP A 388 -21.20 20.75 -9.39
C TRP A 388 -22.51 20.71 -8.60
N GLN A 389 -22.53 21.26 -7.38
CA GLN A 389 -23.75 21.35 -6.57
C GLN A 389 -23.86 22.70 -5.84
N GLY A 390 -24.52 23.67 -6.47
CA GLY A 390 -24.91 24.94 -5.85
C GLY A 390 -23.77 25.64 -5.11
N ALA A 391 -24.01 26.00 -3.84
CA ALA A 391 -23.05 26.69 -2.99
C ALA A 391 -21.78 25.88 -2.69
N TYR A 392 -21.82 24.54 -2.74
CA TYR A 392 -20.64 23.69 -2.54
C TYR A 392 -19.64 23.78 -3.70
N GLY A 393 -20.05 24.29 -4.87
CA GLY A 393 -19.22 24.27 -6.06
C GLY A 393 -18.97 22.84 -6.55
N ARG A 394 -17.73 22.53 -6.90
CA ARG A 394 -17.33 21.14 -7.23
C ARG A 394 -17.26 20.31 -5.96
N LEU A 395 -18.00 19.22 -5.95
CA LEU A 395 -18.29 18.39 -4.80
C LEU A 395 -18.12 16.91 -5.13
N VAL A 396 -17.44 16.20 -4.25
CA VAL A 396 -17.45 14.74 -4.20
C VAL A 396 -18.19 14.28 -2.94
N LYS A 397 -19.06 13.29 -3.07
CA LYS A 397 -19.71 12.60 -1.94
C LYS A 397 -19.39 11.13 -2.01
N ILE A 398 -18.95 10.56 -0.89
CA ILE A 398 -18.62 9.14 -0.78
C ILE A 398 -19.52 8.53 0.28
N ARG A 399 -20.20 7.43 -0.06
CA ARG A 399 -20.95 6.61 0.89
C ARG A 399 -20.03 5.53 1.44
N HIS A 400 -20.03 5.40 2.76
CA HIS A 400 -19.27 4.41 3.52
C HIS A 400 -20.21 3.43 4.22
N ALA A 401 -19.64 2.55 5.05
CA ALA A 401 -20.42 1.61 5.86
C ALA A 401 -21.30 2.34 6.91
N ASP A 402 -22.29 1.62 7.44
CA ASP A 402 -23.12 2.09 8.56
C ASP A 402 -23.87 3.43 8.33
N GLY A 403 -24.19 3.71 7.06
CA GLY A 403 -24.93 4.91 6.66
C GLY A 403 -24.11 6.20 6.72
N LEU A 404 -22.78 6.08 6.83
CA LEU A 404 -21.86 7.21 6.81
C LEU A 404 -21.68 7.75 5.38
N GLU A 405 -21.55 9.07 5.28
CA GLU A 405 -21.26 9.80 4.06
C GLU A 405 -20.22 10.88 4.35
N THR A 406 -19.24 11.04 3.47
CA THR A 406 -18.31 12.16 3.51
C THR A 406 -18.50 13.07 2.32
N ARG A 407 -18.26 14.37 2.53
CA ARG A 407 -18.37 15.39 1.48
C ARG A 407 -17.10 16.21 1.37
N TYR A 408 -16.70 16.49 0.14
CA TYR A 408 -15.49 17.24 -0.20
C TYR A 408 -15.85 18.35 -1.17
N ALA A 409 -15.99 19.58 -0.67
CA ALA A 409 -16.50 20.71 -1.43
C ALA A 409 -15.41 21.72 -1.81
N HIS A 410 -15.81 22.72 -2.60
CA HIS A 410 -14.96 23.80 -3.11
C HIS A 410 -13.77 23.33 -3.96
N LEU A 411 -13.85 22.12 -4.52
CA LEU A 411 -12.75 21.53 -5.26
C LEU A 411 -12.40 22.33 -6.52
N ARG A 412 -11.12 22.33 -6.90
CA ARG A 412 -10.63 22.84 -8.17
C ARG A 412 -10.83 21.83 -9.28
N ARG A 413 -10.54 20.56 -9.01
CA ARG A 413 -10.68 19.44 -9.95
C ARG A 413 -11.16 18.21 -9.20
N ILE A 414 -11.96 17.40 -9.88
CA ILE A 414 -12.43 16.10 -9.41
C ILE A 414 -11.70 15.03 -10.23
N HIS A 415 -11.23 13.98 -9.57
CA HIS A 415 -10.48 12.86 -10.19
C HIS A 415 -11.24 11.54 -10.14
N VAL A 416 -12.49 11.55 -9.69
CA VAL A 416 -13.34 10.38 -9.50
C VAL A 416 -14.73 10.59 -10.09
N GLU A 417 -15.42 9.50 -10.38
CA GLU A 417 -16.76 9.51 -10.98
C GLU A 417 -17.78 8.81 -10.08
N ALA A 418 -19.07 9.13 -10.26
CA ALA A 418 -20.14 8.46 -9.53
C ALA A 418 -20.17 6.95 -9.85
N GLY A 419 -20.30 6.12 -8.82
CA GLY A 419 -20.21 4.66 -8.91
C GLY A 419 -18.81 4.09 -8.67
N GLN A 420 -17.76 4.92 -8.70
CA GLN A 420 -16.39 4.47 -8.44
C GLN A 420 -16.20 4.03 -6.99
N LYS A 421 -15.56 2.87 -6.78
CA LYS A 421 -15.08 2.45 -5.47
C LYS A 421 -13.74 3.12 -5.18
N VAL A 422 -13.58 3.62 -3.97
CA VAL A 422 -12.37 4.29 -3.49
C VAL A 422 -11.96 3.71 -2.16
N SER A 423 -10.66 3.57 -1.96
CA SER A 423 -10.02 3.16 -0.72
C SER A 423 -9.65 4.37 0.12
N ARG A 424 -9.43 4.15 1.42
CA ARG A 424 -8.86 5.16 2.31
C ARG A 424 -7.51 5.64 1.76
N GLY A 425 -7.34 6.96 1.61
CA GLY A 425 -6.12 7.56 1.09
C GLY A 425 -6.09 7.77 -0.43
N ASP A 426 -7.08 7.29 -1.18
CA ASP A 426 -7.16 7.54 -2.62
C ASP A 426 -7.35 9.03 -2.90
N ARG A 427 -6.62 9.58 -3.88
CA ARG A 427 -6.80 10.97 -4.31
C ARG A 427 -8.08 11.12 -5.11
N ILE A 428 -9.01 11.93 -4.61
CA ILE A 428 -10.34 12.12 -5.19
C ILE A 428 -10.51 13.48 -5.87
N GLY A 429 -9.65 14.44 -5.55
CA GLY A 429 -9.76 15.78 -6.08
C GLY A 429 -8.58 16.67 -5.70
N ASP A 430 -8.68 17.92 -6.11
CA ASP A 430 -7.72 18.97 -5.81
C ASP A 430 -8.41 20.12 -5.09
N MET A 431 -7.78 20.64 -4.03
CA MET A 431 -8.27 21.77 -3.26
C MET A 431 -8.43 23.01 -4.15
N GLY A 432 -9.49 23.78 -3.93
CA GLY A 432 -9.81 24.97 -4.70
C GLY A 432 -10.61 26.00 -3.93
N SER A 433 -11.33 26.83 -4.68
CA SER A 433 -12.22 27.86 -4.16
C SER A 433 -13.47 27.99 -5.05
N SER A 434 -14.02 26.86 -5.50
CA SER A 434 -15.22 26.86 -6.35
C SER A 434 -16.51 27.01 -5.54
N GLY A 435 -17.60 27.47 -6.16
CA GLY A 435 -18.86 27.71 -5.46
C GLY A 435 -18.81 28.93 -4.55
N ARG A 436 -19.54 28.90 -3.43
CA ARG A 436 -19.58 29.97 -2.44
C ARG A 436 -18.43 29.81 -1.44
N SER A 437 -17.25 30.30 -1.81
CA SER A 437 -16.04 30.26 -1.00
C SER A 437 -15.39 31.65 -0.92
N THR A 438 -14.81 31.99 0.22
CA THR A 438 -14.06 33.25 0.44
C THR A 438 -12.56 33.12 0.15
N GLY A 439 -12.07 31.91 -0.13
CA GLY A 439 -10.66 31.65 -0.44
C GLY A 439 -10.35 30.17 -0.58
N THR A 440 -9.12 29.81 -0.92
CA THR A 440 -8.76 28.40 -1.13
C THR A 440 -8.84 27.60 0.16
N HIS A 441 -9.78 26.64 0.23
CA HIS A 441 -9.93 25.70 1.32
C HIS A 441 -10.72 24.46 0.88
N LEU A 442 -10.58 23.39 1.64
CA LEU A 442 -11.48 22.24 1.60
C LEU A 442 -12.55 22.41 2.67
N HIS A 443 -13.81 22.39 2.27
CA HIS A 443 -14.92 22.19 3.19
C HIS A 443 -15.27 20.69 3.24
N TYR A 444 -15.11 20.10 4.41
CA TYR A 444 -15.23 18.67 4.66
C TYR A 444 -16.37 18.36 5.64
N GLU A 445 -17.30 17.49 5.25
CA GLU A 445 -18.38 17.04 6.14
C GLU A 445 -18.29 15.53 6.38
N VAL A 446 -18.70 15.13 7.58
CA VAL A 446 -19.06 13.75 7.90
C VAL A 446 -20.54 13.72 8.25
N ARG A 447 -21.29 12.81 7.65
CA ARG A 447 -22.73 12.68 7.86
C ARG A 447 -23.08 11.23 8.17
N ARG A 448 -24.15 11.01 8.92
CA ARG A 448 -24.74 9.68 9.12
C ARG A 448 -26.23 9.77 8.88
N ASN A 449 -26.74 8.95 7.96
CA ASN A 449 -28.16 8.95 7.56
C ASN A 449 -28.68 10.36 7.24
N GLY A 450 -27.88 11.15 6.52
CA GLY A 450 -28.23 12.52 6.11
C GLY A 450 -27.99 13.61 7.16
N LYS A 451 -27.76 13.28 8.44
CA LYS A 451 -27.45 14.27 9.50
C LYS A 451 -25.96 14.58 9.57
N ALA A 452 -25.59 15.85 9.60
CA ALA A 452 -24.21 16.29 9.77
C ALA A 452 -23.68 15.97 11.18
N LEU A 453 -22.44 15.48 11.24
CA LEU A 453 -21.71 15.13 12.46
C LEU A 453 -20.42 15.93 12.51
N ASN A 454 -19.89 16.14 13.73
CA ASN A 454 -18.63 16.84 13.90
C ASN A 454 -17.47 16.00 13.32
N PRO A 455 -16.80 16.42 12.22
CA PRO A 455 -15.71 15.66 11.62
C PRO A 455 -14.51 15.49 12.55
N MET A 456 -14.32 16.41 13.50
CA MET A 456 -13.20 16.38 14.43
C MET A 456 -13.32 15.23 15.44
N THR A 457 -14.53 14.72 15.72
CA THR A 457 -14.72 13.52 16.56
C THR A 457 -14.07 12.31 15.92
N TYR A 458 -14.21 12.16 14.59
CA TYR A 458 -13.63 11.05 13.83
C TYR A 458 -12.11 11.19 13.69
N ILE A 459 -11.64 12.38 13.33
CA ILE A 459 -10.20 12.66 13.14
C ILE A 459 -9.43 12.47 14.45
N LYS A 460 -9.99 12.91 15.59
CA LYS A 460 -9.33 12.74 16.90
C LYS A 460 -9.31 11.29 17.35
N ALA A 461 -10.42 10.55 17.14
CA ALA A 461 -10.47 9.14 17.50
C ALA A 461 -9.36 8.34 16.80
N ALA A 462 -8.97 8.70 15.59
CA ALA A 462 -7.89 8.05 14.85
C ALA A 462 -6.49 8.27 15.47
N ARG A 463 -6.23 9.43 16.10
CA ARG A 463 -4.90 9.78 16.65
C ARG A 463 -4.51 8.93 17.84
N ASP A 464 -5.48 8.36 18.54
CA ASP A 464 -5.24 7.57 19.75
C ASP A 464 -4.84 6.11 19.43
N VAL A 465 -4.73 5.75 18.13
CA VAL A 465 -4.59 4.35 17.68
C VAL A 465 -3.52 4.13 16.61
N PHE A 466 -3.17 5.16 15.82
CA PHE A 466 -2.18 5.05 14.73
C PHE A 466 -0.87 5.77 15.06
#